data_AF-A0A956U8W9-F1
#
_entry.id   AF-A0A956U8W9-F1
#
_cell.length_a   1.000
_cell.length_b   1.000
_cell.length_c   1.000
_cell.angle_alpha   90.00
_cell.angle_beta   90.00
_cell.angle_gamma   90.00
#
_symmetry.space_group_name_H-M   'P 1'
#
loop_
_entity.id
_entity.type
_entity.pdbx_description
1 polymer ?
#
loop_
_entity_poly.entity_id
_entity_poly.type
_entity_poly.pdbx_seq_one_letter_code
_entity_poly.pdbx_strand_id
1 'polypeptide(L)'
;MDGNRRWARERLLPRAAGHQAGVKSLKRLVRYVGERSLKYLTVYAFSSENWQRKEEEVSYLLKLFSDVLDDEFAELAENKVRLRFIGDLER
;
A
#
# COMPACT_ATOMS: atom_id res chain seq x y z
N MET A 1 1.71 -4.87 5.14
CA MET A 1 0.50 -5.68 4.89
C MET A 1 0.98 -6.98 4.28
N ASP A 2 0.88 -8.09 5.02
CA ASP A 2 1.38 -9.38 4.56
C ASP A 2 0.28 -10.21 3.88
N GLY A 3 0.67 -11.22 3.11
CA GLY A 3 -0.23 -12.21 2.53
C GLY A 3 -0.62 -11.94 1.07
N ASN A 4 -0.32 -10.78 0.50
CA ASN A 4 -0.69 -10.43 -0.88
C ASN A 4 -0.25 -11.50 -1.91
N ARG A 5 1.00 -11.98 -1.81
CA ARG A 5 1.52 -13.04 -2.69
C ARG A 5 0.83 -14.39 -2.48
N ARG A 6 0.52 -14.74 -1.22
CA ARG A 6 -0.20 -15.99 -0.87
C ARG A 6 -1.62 -15.96 -1.42
N TRP A 7 -2.32 -14.84 -1.20
CA TRP A 7 -3.69 -14.61 -1.66
C TRP A 7 -3.83 -14.76 -3.19
N ALA A 8 -2.87 -14.23 -3.95
CA ALA A 8 -2.84 -14.36 -5.40
C ALA A 8 -2.56 -15.82 -5.84
N ARG A 9 -1.59 -16.48 -5.18
CA ARG A 9 -1.23 -17.87 -5.47
C ARG A 9 -2.40 -18.84 -5.26
N GLU A 10 -3.14 -18.69 -4.16
CA GLU A 10 -4.33 -19.52 -3.86
C GLU A 10 -5.44 -19.38 -4.91
N ARG A 11 -5.42 -18.30 -5.69
CA ARG A 11 -6.42 -17.98 -6.72
C ARG A 11 -5.90 -18.17 -8.14
N LEU A 12 -4.70 -18.72 -8.30
CA LEU A 12 -4.02 -18.88 -9.59
C LEU A 12 -3.88 -17.54 -10.35
N LEU A 13 -3.69 -16.44 -9.62
CA LEU A 13 -3.54 -15.10 -10.17
C LEU A 13 -2.07 -14.63 -10.18
N PRO A 14 -1.70 -13.68 -11.07
CA PRO A 14 -0.40 -13.02 -11.03
C PRO A 14 -0.14 -12.33 -9.69
N ARG A 15 1.13 -12.25 -9.26
CA ARG A 15 1.53 -11.58 -8.00
C ARG A 15 0.99 -10.14 -7.90
N ALA A 16 1.01 -9.41 -9.02
CA ALA A 16 0.45 -8.08 -9.18
C ALA A 16 -0.99 -7.96 -8.67
N ALA A 17 -1.85 -8.94 -8.98
CA ALA A 17 -3.25 -8.95 -8.55
C ALA A 17 -3.38 -9.01 -7.01
N GLY A 18 -2.45 -9.69 -6.34
CA GLY A 18 -2.39 -9.71 -4.88
C GLY A 18 -2.03 -8.35 -4.28
N HIS A 19 -1.12 -7.61 -4.90
CA HIS A 19 -0.78 -6.25 -4.47
C HIS A 19 -1.94 -5.28 -4.69
N GLN A 20 -2.64 -5.37 -5.82
CA GLN A 20 -3.88 -4.61 -6.07
C GLN A 20 -4.99 -4.93 -5.05
N ALA A 21 -5.13 -6.20 -4.65
CA ALA A 21 -6.06 -6.59 -3.59
C ALA A 21 -5.65 -6.01 -2.21
N GLY A 22 -4.35 -5.94 -1.95
CA GLY A 22 -3.78 -5.28 -0.78
C GLY A 22 -4.16 -3.80 -0.72
N VAL A 23 -4.00 -3.09 -1.84
CA VAL A 23 -4.39 -1.68 -1.99
C VAL A 23 -5.87 -1.45 -1.67
N LYS A 24 -6.76 -2.24 -2.29
CA LYS A 24 -8.21 -2.17 -2.03
C LYS A 24 -8.53 -2.40 -0.55
N SER A 25 -7.78 -3.28 0.11
CA SER A 25 -7.94 -3.56 1.54
C SER A 25 -7.46 -2.40 2.41
N LEU A 26 -6.34 -1.77 2.06
CA LEU A 26 -5.84 -0.57 2.72
C LEU A 26 -6.86 0.58 2.63
N LYS A 27 -7.44 0.81 1.46
CA LYS A 27 -8.46 1.84 1.25
C LYS A 27 -9.67 1.67 2.18
N ARG A 28 -10.20 0.45 2.26
CA ARG A 28 -11.30 0.14 3.20
C ARG A 28 -10.90 0.40 4.65
N LEU A 29 -9.67 0.07 5.03
CA LEU A 29 -9.16 0.32 6.38
C LEU A 29 -9.04 1.81 6.68
N VAL A 30 -8.52 2.62 5.74
CA VAL A 30 -8.41 4.08 5.92
C VAL A 30 -9.77 4.71 6.15
N ARG A 31 -10.78 4.37 5.32
CA ARG A 31 -12.17 4.85 5.51
C ARG A 31 -12.73 4.44 6.88
N TYR A 32 -12.59 3.15 7.22
CA TYR A 32 -13.07 2.60 8.49
C TYR A 32 -12.46 3.30 9.72
N VAL A 33 -11.17 3.62 9.65
CA VAL A 33 -10.42 4.36 10.68
C VAL A 33 -10.89 5.81 10.76
N GLY A 34 -11.07 6.47 9.61
CA GLY A 34 -11.57 7.85 9.52
C GLY A 34 -12.96 8.02 10.13
N GLU A 35 -13.89 7.10 9.85
CA GLU A 35 -15.23 7.07 10.45
C GLU A 35 -15.22 6.94 11.98
N ARG A 36 -14.16 6.36 12.55
CA ARG A 36 -14.04 6.09 14.00
C ARG A 36 -13.24 7.13 14.76
N SER A 37 -12.92 8.26 14.13
CA SER A 37 -12.13 9.34 14.73
C SER A 37 -10.77 8.89 15.26
N LEU A 38 -10.22 7.80 14.71
CA LEU A 38 -8.87 7.36 15.00
C LEU A 38 -7.89 8.30 14.29
N LYS A 39 -6.98 8.90 15.06
CA LYS A 39 -6.11 9.97 14.56
C LYS A 39 -4.92 9.48 13.74
N TYR A 40 -4.49 8.24 13.95
CA TYR A 40 -3.28 7.70 13.36
C TYR A 40 -3.50 6.26 12.90
N LEU A 41 -3.07 6.00 11.67
CA LEU A 41 -2.93 4.67 11.09
C LEU A 41 -1.52 4.57 10.51
N THR A 42 -0.73 3.63 11.02
CA THR A 42 0.59 3.32 10.48
C THR A 42 0.53 1.99 9.75
N VAL A 43 0.92 1.99 8.48
CA VAL A 43 0.86 0.80 7.64
C VAL A 43 2.25 0.45 7.18
N TYR A 44 2.65 -0.79 7.45
CA TYR A 44 3.92 -1.31 6.97
C TYR A 44 3.80 -1.73 5.51
N ALA A 45 4.04 -0.80 4.59
CA ALA A 45 3.87 -1.03 3.15
C ALA A 45 5.10 -1.70 2.51
N PHE A 46 6.30 -1.34 2.99
CA PHE A 46 7.58 -1.80 2.44
C PHE A 46 8.59 -1.96 3.58
N SER A 47 9.37 -3.04 3.56
CA SER A 47 10.39 -3.35 4.57
C SER A 47 11.81 -3.09 4.07
N SER A 48 12.76 -2.86 4.98
CA SER A 48 14.19 -2.76 4.64
C SER A 48 14.70 -3.99 3.89
N GLU A 49 14.14 -5.17 4.19
CA GLU A 49 14.48 -6.43 3.53
C GLU A 49 13.86 -6.54 2.14
N ASN A 50 12.86 -5.71 1.80
CA ASN A 50 12.33 -5.69 0.43
C ASN A 50 13.34 -5.11 -0.56
N TRP A 51 14.30 -4.29 -0.10
CA TRP A 51 15.46 -3.87 -0.89
C TRP A 51 16.38 -5.04 -1.31
N GLN A 52 16.30 -6.20 -0.65
CA GLN A 52 17.06 -7.38 -1.04
C GLN A 52 16.42 -8.16 -2.20
N ARG A 53 15.24 -7.72 -2.69
CA ARG A 53 14.58 -8.31 -3.85
C ARG A 53 15.18 -7.75 -5.15
N LYS A 54 14.81 -8.37 -6.28
CA LYS A 54 15.19 -7.86 -7.60
C LYS A 54 14.70 -6.42 -7.76
N GLU A 55 15.56 -5.57 -8.30
CA GLU A 55 15.30 -4.14 -8.51
C GLU A 55 14.00 -3.89 -9.28
N GLU A 56 13.72 -4.68 -10.32
CA GLU A 56 12.46 -4.65 -11.07
C GLU A 56 11.22 -4.86 -10.18
N GLU A 57 11.28 -5.77 -9.21
CA GLU A 57 10.17 -6.02 -8.27
C GLU A 57 10.01 -4.84 -7.31
N VAL A 58 11.11 -4.26 -6.84
CA VAL A 58 11.09 -3.09 -5.96
C VAL A 58 10.51 -1.87 -6.68
N SER A 59 11.02 -1.56 -7.87
CA SER A 59 10.55 -0.47 -8.71
C SER A 59 9.07 -0.63 -9.08
N TYR A 60 8.64 -1.86 -9.38
CA TYR A 60 7.22 -2.14 -9.61
C TYR A 60 6.36 -1.90 -8.37
N LEU A 61 6.82 -2.31 -7.18
CA LEU A 61 6.10 -2.09 -5.93
C LEU A 61 5.98 -0.61 -5.58
N LEU A 62 7.07 0.15 -5.73
CA LEU A 62 7.08 1.60 -5.50
C LEU A 62 6.18 2.32 -6.51
N LYS A 63 6.25 1.94 -7.79
CA LYS A 63 5.37 2.49 -8.83
C LYS A 63 3.91 2.20 -8.55
N LEU A 64 3.57 0.96 -8.22
CA LEU A 64 2.20 0.60 -7.84
C LEU A 64 1.73 1.39 -6.62
N PHE A 65 2.60 1.65 -5.66
CA PHE A 65 2.28 2.47 -4.50
C PHE A 65 2.02 3.92 -4.91
N SER A 66 2.84 4.49 -5.79
CA SER A 66 2.66 5.84 -6.34
C SER A 66 1.36 5.97 -7.14
N ASP A 67 1.13 5.09 -8.11
CA ASP A 67 -0.05 5.12 -8.97
C ASP A 67 -1.34 5.06 -8.14
N VAL A 68 -1.35 4.21 -7.12
CA VAL A 68 -2.46 4.09 -6.18
C VAL A 68 -2.63 5.34 -5.33
N LEU A 69 -1.54 5.95 -4.87
CA LEU A 69 -1.65 7.19 -4.12
C LEU A 69 -2.17 8.32 -4.98
N ASP A 70 -1.77 8.41 -6.25
CA ASP A 70 -2.20 9.46 -7.18
C ASP A 70 -3.69 9.34 -7.51
N ASP A 71 -4.15 8.14 -7.86
CA ASP A 71 -5.58 7.88 -8.15
C ASP A 71 -6.47 8.15 -6.92
N GLU A 72 -5.93 7.93 -5.73
CA GLU A 72 -6.66 7.99 -4.47
C GLU A 72 -6.44 9.30 -3.70
N PHE A 73 -5.53 10.17 -4.18
CA PHE A 73 -5.15 11.40 -3.50
C PHE A 73 -6.34 12.35 -3.34
N ALA A 74 -7.18 12.43 -4.38
CA ALA A 74 -8.37 13.27 -4.37
C ALA A 74 -9.35 12.86 -3.25
N GLU A 75 -9.59 11.56 -3.10
CA GLU A 75 -10.50 11.03 -2.08
C GLU A 75 -9.90 11.20 -0.67
N LEU A 76 -8.61 10.95 -0.50
CA LEU A 76 -7.91 11.16 0.78
C LEU A 76 -7.91 12.64 1.19
N ALA A 77 -7.70 13.55 0.23
CA ALA A 77 -7.72 14.99 0.46
C ALA A 77 -9.12 15.49 0.85
N GLU A 78 -10.18 15.01 0.17
CA GLU A 78 -11.58 15.32 0.52
C GLU A 78 -11.89 14.89 1.96
N ASN A 79 -11.39 13.72 2.36
CA ASN A 79 -11.55 13.19 3.72
C ASN A 79 -10.57 13.78 4.75
N LYS A 80 -9.80 14.83 4.38
CA LYS A 80 -8.81 15.52 5.24
C LYS A 80 -7.77 14.55 5.84
N VAL A 81 -7.46 13.47 5.13
CA VAL A 81 -6.43 12.51 5.54
C VAL A 81 -5.05 13.10 5.25
N ARG A 82 -4.18 13.10 6.25
CA ARG A 82 -2.78 13.52 6.09
C ARG A 82 -1.87 12.32 5.94
N LEU A 83 -1.32 12.13 4.74
CA LEU A 83 -0.31 11.11 4.47
C LEU A 83 1.08 11.55 4.96
N ARG A 84 1.83 10.61 5.54
CA ARG A 84 3.25 10.79 5.89
C ARG A 84 4.01 9.50 5.59
N PHE A 85 5.18 9.65 4.99
CA PHE A 85 6.11 8.55 4.78
C PHE A 85 7.08 8.45 5.96
N ILE A 86 7.38 7.22 6.37
CA ILE A 86 8.29 6.91 7.48
C ILE A 86 9.25 5.84 6.98
N GLY A 87 10.55 6.10 7.07
CA GLY A 87 11.59 5.19 6.59
C GLY A 87 12.80 5.95 6.05
N ASP A 88 13.70 5.21 5.41
CA ASP A 88 14.79 5.77 4.63
C ASP A 88 14.25 6.15 3.24
N LEU A 89 14.18 7.45 2.95
CA LEU A 89 13.65 8.02 1.71
C LEU A 89 14.76 8.49 0.75
N GLU A 90 16.02 8.34 1.16
CA GLU A 90 17.19 8.83 0.40
C GLU A 90 17.83 7.73 -0.45
N ARG A 91 17.27 6.52 -0.41
CA ARG A 91 17.71 5.36 -1.18
C ARG A 91 16.90 5.11 -2.44
#